data_AF-A0A2V3ISW3-F1
#
_entry.id   AF-A0A2V3ISW3-F1
#
_cell.length_a   1.000
_cell.length_b   1.000
_cell.length_c   1.000
_cell.angle_alpha   90.00
_cell.angle_beta   90.00
_cell.angle_gamma   90.00
#
_symmetry.space_group_name_H-M   'P 1'
#
loop_
_entity.id
_entity.type
_entity.pdbx_description
1 polymer ?
#
loop_
_entity_poly.entity_id
_entity_poly.type
_entity_poly.pdbx_seq_one_letter_code
_entity_poly.pdbx_strand_id
1 'polypeptide(L)'
;MDQMRHKMSAQEIENIEKDGDLIVDAVAEAGFLALAASQDGNTVYKGSRTLARLAAKARKANRNAEVAEMRLKRDETRAEKDATECAICPELRDEVERLKSERKNAVIAVGQVSKKAREDSRNARDNHNEIKELRLHSDERRPKSC
;
A
#
# COMPACT_ATOMS: atom_id res chain seq x y z
N MET A 1 36.36 27.11 21.47
CA MET A 1 35.18 27.95 21.18
C MET A 1 35.29 29.35 21.79
N ASP A 2 35.93 29.51 22.96
CA ASP A 2 36.01 30.82 23.66
C ASP A 2 36.88 31.91 22.98
N GLN A 3 37.93 31.55 22.22
CA GLN A 3 38.79 32.57 21.60
C GLN A 3 38.14 33.33 20.42
N MET A 4 37.09 32.78 19.78
CA MET A 4 36.36 33.48 18.73
C MET A 4 35.24 34.37 19.28
N ARG A 5 34.52 33.93 20.33
CA ARG A 5 33.46 34.74 20.97
C ARG A 5 33.96 36.10 21.44
N HIS A 6 35.19 36.18 21.94
CA HIS A 6 35.77 37.45 22.40
C HIS A 6 36.03 38.49 21.30
N LYS A 7 36.02 38.10 20.02
CA LYS A 7 36.20 39.00 18.87
C LYS A 7 34.90 39.41 18.20
N MET A 8 33.77 38.92 18.69
CA MET A 8 32.44 39.13 18.11
C MET A 8 31.63 40.06 19.01
N SER A 9 30.86 40.95 18.40
CA SER A 9 29.88 41.77 19.10
C SER A 9 28.78 40.89 19.69
N ALA A 10 28.13 41.38 20.75
CA ALA A 10 26.97 40.69 21.34
C ALA A 10 25.86 40.41 20.30
N GLN A 11 25.69 41.31 19.32
CA GLN A 11 24.73 41.14 18.24
C GLN A 11 25.08 40.00 17.29
N GLU A 12 26.37 39.83 16.95
CA GLU A 12 26.82 38.73 16.10
C GLU A 12 26.70 37.38 16.80
N ILE A 13 26.96 37.34 18.12
CA ILE A 13 26.75 36.14 18.93
C ILE A 13 25.26 35.78 18.98
N GLU A 14 24.39 36.75 19.25
CA GLU A 14 22.94 36.54 19.30
C GLU A 14 22.39 36.06 17.94
N ASN A 15 22.88 36.62 16.83
CA ASN A 15 22.48 36.20 15.49
C ASN A 15 22.92 34.76 15.19
N ILE A 16 24.14 34.37 15.55
CA ILE A 16 24.63 32.99 15.36
C ILE A 16 23.86 31.99 16.22
N GLU A 17 23.52 32.36 17.45
CA GLU A 17 22.71 31.50 18.32
C GLU A 17 21.30 31.31 17.73
N LYS A 18 20.67 32.38 17.25
CA LYS A 18 19.37 32.30 16.54
C LYS A 18 19.44 31.47 15.26
N ASP A 19 20.48 31.66 14.44
CA ASP A 19 20.69 30.86 13.24
C ASP A 19 20.92 29.39 13.57
N GLY A 20 21.65 29.11 14.66
CA GLY A 20 21.87 27.78 15.18
C GLY A 20 20.57 27.09 15.59
N ASP A 21 19.72 27.78 16.35
CA ASP A 21 18.39 27.27 16.75
C ASP A 21 17.50 27.00 15.53
N LEU A 22 17.48 27.93 14.55
CA LEU A 22 16.75 27.75 13.30
C LEU A 22 17.22 26.53 12.49
N ILE A 23 18.53 26.26 12.47
CA ILE A 23 19.09 25.08 11.80
C ILE A 23 18.68 23.80 12.53
N VAL A 24 18.75 23.77 13.86
CA VAL A 24 18.37 22.61 14.68
C VAL A 24 16.89 22.28 14.47
N ASP A 25 16.02 23.28 14.55
CA ASP A 25 14.58 23.11 14.33
C ASP A 25 14.29 22.60 12.92
N ALA A 26 14.93 23.16 11.89
CA ALA A 26 14.74 22.73 10.51
C ALA A 26 15.21 21.28 10.27
N VAL A 27 16.32 20.86 10.91
CA VAL A 27 16.81 19.48 10.81
C VAL A 27 15.88 18.52 11.53
N ALA A 28 15.37 18.89 12.71
CA ALA A 28 14.41 18.09 13.46
C ALA A 28 13.12 17.90 12.65
N GLU A 29 12.55 18.98 12.11
CA GLU A 29 11.36 18.95 11.26
C GLU A 29 11.57 18.07 10.03
N ALA A 30 12.68 18.24 9.31
CA ALA A 30 13.01 17.41 8.15
C ALA A 30 13.10 15.91 8.52
N GLY A 31 13.67 15.59 9.68
CA GLY A 31 13.75 14.23 10.21
C GLY A 31 12.38 13.62 10.49
N PHE A 32 11.48 14.37 11.14
CA PHE A 32 10.11 13.90 11.39
C PHE A 32 9.33 13.66 10.09
N LEU A 33 9.42 14.58 9.13
CA LEU A 33 8.73 14.43 7.83
C LEU A 33 9.28 13.25 7.03
N ALA A 34 10.59 13.02 7.06
CA ALA A 34 11.21 11.85 6.41
C ALA A 34 10.76 10.53 7.04
N LEU A 35 10.64 10.50 8.37
CA LEU A 35 10.13 9.32 9.09
C LEU A 35 8.66 9.04 8.73
N ALA A 36 7.81 10.05 8.72
CA ALA A 36 6.40 9.92 8.34
C ALA A 36 6.25 9.36 6.92
N ALA A 37 6.95 9.95 5.94
CA ALA A 37 6.94 9.48 4.56
C ALA A 37 7.45 8.02 4.42
N SER A 38 8.44 7.63 5.23
CA SER A 38 8.95 6.25 5.26
C SER A 38 7.90 5.25 5.77
N GLN A 39 7.17 5.63 6.83
CA GLN A 39 6.11 4.80 7.40
C GLN A 39 4.93 4.63 6.43
N ASP A 40 4.55 5.69 5.74
CA ASP A 40 3.53 5.66 4.69
C ASP A 40 3.96 4.75 3.53
N GLY A 41 5.19 4.92 3.04
CA GLY A 41 5.76 4.08 1.99
C GLY A 41 5.78 2.59 2.37
N ASN A 42 6.15 2.27 3.60
CA ASN A 42 6.13 0.90 4.12
C ASN A 42 4.70 0.31 4.17
N THR A 43 3.72 1.12 4.58
CA THR A 43 2.31 0.72 4.63
C THR A 43 1.79 0.40 3.23
N VAL A 44 2.01 1.29 2.27
CA VAL A 44 1.64 1.11 0.86
C VAL A 44 2.31 -0.14 0.27
N TYR A 45 3.61 -0.33 0.54
CA TYR A 45 4.35 -1.50 0.06
C TYR A 45 3.79 -2.82 0.60
N LYS A 46 3.53 -2.90 1.91
CA LYS A 46 2.93 -4.09 2.54
C LYS A 46 1.53 -4.37 2.03
N GLY A 47 0.72 -3.32 1.83
CA GLY A 47 -0.61 -3.40 1.23
C GLY A 47 -0.56 -4.00 -0.18
N SER A 48 0.31 -3.46 -1.04
CA SER A 48 0.54 -3.93 -2.41
C SER A 48 0.96 -5.41 -2.46
N ARG A 49 1.91 -5.81 -1.61
CA ARG A 49 2.37 -7.21 -1.52
C ARG A 49 1.25 -8.16 -1.08
N THR A 50 0.41 -7.74 -0.15
CA THR A 50 -0.74 -8.53 0.32
C THR A 50 -1.78 -8.66 -0.79
N LEU A 51 -2.08 -7.56 -1.48
CA LEU A 51 -2.98 -7.56 -2.62
C LEU A 51 -2.51 -8.50 -3.73
N ALA A 52 -1.23 -8.47 -4.09
CA ALA A 52 -0.66 -9.34 -5.12
C ALA A 52 -0.83 -10.83 -4.77
N ARG A 53 -0.58 -11.20 -3.50
CA ARG A 53 -0.77 -12.57 -3.01
C ARG A 53 -2.23 -13.02 -3.08
N LEU A 54 -3.16 -12.17 -2.65
CA LEU A 54 -4.59 -12.47 -2.69
C LEU A 54 -5.10 -12.56 -4.13
N ALA A 55 -4.63 -11.68 -5.02
CA ALA A 55 -4.97 -11.73 -6.44
C ALA A 55 -4.51 -13.05 -7.07
N ALA A 56 -3.30 -13.53 -6.73
CA ALA A 56 -2.83 -14.83 -7.19
C ALA A 56 -3.72 -15.99 -6.67
N LYS A 57 -4.13 -15.95 -5.40
CA LYS A 57 -5.08 -16.92 -4.83
C LYS A 57 -6.43 -16.89 -5.53
N ALA A 58 -6.98 -15.70 -5.78
CA ALA A 58 -8.26 -15.55 -6.49
C ALA A 58 -8.19 -16.08 -7.93
N ARG A 59 -7.09 -15.81 -8.65
CA ARG A 59 -6.86 -16.38 -9.99
C ARG A 59 -6.81 -17.90 -9.95
N LYS A 60 -6.13 -18.49 -8.97
CA LYS A 60 -6.09 -19.95 -8.79
C LYS A 60 -7.47 -20.52 -8.48
N ALA A 61 -8.21 -19.91 -7.56
CA ALA A 61 -9.56 -20.33 -7.22
C ALA A 61 -10.51 -20.26 -8.43
N ASN A 62 -10.41 -19.21 -9.24
CA ASN A 62 -11.18 -19.08 -10.48
C ASN A 62 -10.87 -20.21 -11.46
N ARG A 63 -9.58 -20.47 -11.73
CA ARG A 63 -9.17 -21.57 -12.61
C ARG A 63 -9.65 -22.93 -12.12
N ASN A 64 -9.58 -23.18 -10.82
CA ASN A 64 -10.06 -24.43 -10.24
C ASN A 64 -11.57 -24.59 -10.47
N ALA A 65 -12.36 -23.54 -10.24
CA ALA A 65 -13.80 -23.56 -10.49
C ALA A 65 -14.12 -23.80 -11.97
N GLU A 66 -13.44 -23.12 -12.90
CA GLU A 66 -13.60 -23.33 -14.34
C GLU A 66 -13.26 -24.76 -14.76
N VAL A 67 -12.17 -25.33 -14.23
CA VAL A 67 -11.77 -26.72 -14.52
C VAL A 67 -12.81 -27.70 -13.98
N ALA A 68 -13.34 -27.50 -12.78
CA ALA A 68 -14.38 -28.35 -12.22
C ALA A 68 -15.69 -28.27 -13.03
N GLU A 69 -16.10 -27.07 -13.43
CA GLU A 69 -17.28 -26.87 -14.29
C GLU A 69 -17.11 -27.58 -15.64
N MET A 70 -15.92 -27.48 -16.27
CA MET A 70 -15.63 -28.19 -17.51
C MET A 70 -15.66 -29.71 -17.34
N ARG A 71 -15.14 -30.24 -16.22
CA ARG A 71 -15.17 -31.69 -15.92
C ARG A 71 -16.61 -32.18 -15.77
N LEU A 72 -17.41 -31.51 -14.95
CA LEU A 72 -18.83 -31.83 -14.79
C LEU A 72 -19.54 -31.86 -16.13
N LYS A 73 -19.40 -30.80 -16.94
CA LYS A 73 -20.06 -30.69 -18.23
C LYS A 73 -19.64 -31.78 -19.22
N ARG A 74 -18.36 -32.18 -19.18
CA ARG A 74 -17.83 -33.27 -20.00
C ARG A 74 -18.45 -34.61 -19.62
N ASP A 75 -18.56 -34.90 -18.33
CA ASP A 75 -19.08 -36.18 -17.84
C ASP A 75 -20.61 -36.26 -18.00
N GLU A 76 -21.33 -35.15 -17.81
CA GLU A 76 -22.76 -35.05 -18.16
C GLU A 76 -22.99 -35.33 -19.64
N THR A 77 -22.21 -34.68 -20.53
CA THR A 77 -22.31 -34.90 -21.98
C THR A 77 -21.98 -36.35 -22.37
N ARG A 78 -21.04 -36.99 -21.66
CA ARG A 78 -20.67 -38.39 -21.91
C ARG A 78 -21.81 -39.32 -21.52
N ALA A 79 -22.35 -39.16 -20.32
CA ALA A 79 -23.45 -39.98 -19.82
C ALA A 79 -24.69 -39.84 -20.71
N GLU A 80 -25.01 -38.61 -21.15
CA GLU A 80 -26.08 -38.35 -22.11
C GLU A 80 -25.87 -39.09 -23.43
N LYS A 81 -24.66 -39.04 -24.00
CA LYS A 81 -24.32 -39.77 -25.24
C LYS A 81 -24.41 -41.27 -25.09
N ASP A 82 -23.97 -41.78 -23.95
CA ASP A 82 -23.97 -43.22 -23.64
C ASP A 82 -25.38 -43.69 -23.21
N ALA A 83 -26.37 -42.79 -23.09
CA ALA A 83 -27.71 -43.03 -22.56
C ALA A 83 -27.69 -43.73 -21.18
N THR A 84 -26.73 -43.33 -20.35
CA THR A 84 -26.51 -43.88 -19.01
C THR A 84 -26.60 -42.78 -17.95
N GLU A 85 -26.84 -43.18 -16.70
CA GLU A 85 -26.78 -42.25 -15.57
C GLU A 85 -25.32 -41.92 -15.24
N CYS A 86 -25.03 -40.63 -15.02
CA CYS A 86 -23.71 -40.18 -14.60
C CYS A 86 -23.51 -40.37 -13.09
N ALA A 87 -22.99 -41.54 -12.69
CA ALA A 87 -22.79 -41.87 -11.27
C ALA A 87 -21.88 -40.88 -10.51
N ILE A 88 -20.92 -40.24 -11.20
CA ILE A 88 -19.96 -39.28 -10.58
C ILE A 88 -20.43 -37.82 -10.63
N CYS A 89 -21.47 -37.51 -11.41
CA CYS A 89 -21.93 -36.13 -11.59
C CYS A 89 -22.45 -35.48 -10.29
N PRO A 90 -23.11 -36.19 -9.35
CA PRO A 90 -23.48 -35.61 -8.06
C PRO A 90 -22.26 -35.07 -7.28
N GLU A 91 -21.18 -35.86 -7.17
CA GLU A 91 -19.95 -35.45 -6.48
C GLU A 91 -19.27 -34.27 -7.18
N LEU A 92 -19.24 -34.27 -8.51
CA LEU A 92 -18.70 -33.16 -9.29
C LEU A 92 -19.52 -31.87 -9.14
N ARG A 93 -20.84 -31.97 -9.01
CA ARG A 93 -21.72 -30.80 -8.73
C ARG A 93 -21.41 -30.20 -7.36
N ASP A 94 -21.25 -31.04 -6.35
CA ASP A 94 -20.87 -30.58 -5.01
C ASP A 94 -19.48 -29.92 -5.02
N GLU A 95 -18.52 -30.50 -5.75
CA GLU A 95 -17.19 -29.90 -5.93
C GLU A 95 -17.26 -28.53 -6.61
N VAL A 96 -18.05 -28.39 -7.68
CA VAL A 96 -18.26 -27.13 -8.40
C VAL A 96 -18.83 -26.06 -7.48
N GLU A 97 -19.87 -26.37 -6.70
CA GLU A 97 -20.49 -25.38 -5.81
C GLU A 97 -19.55 -24.96 -4.67
N ARG A 98 -18.76 -25.90 -4.13
CA ARG A 98 -17.70 -25.57 -3.17
C ARG A 98 -16.67 -24.62 -3.79
N LEU A 99 -16.18 -24.93 -4.99
CA LEU A 99 -15.16 -24.11 -5.67
C LEU A 99 -15.69 -22.74 -6.12
N LYS A 100 -16.95 -22.64 -6.53
CA LYS A 100 -17.61 -21.35 -6.78
C LYS A 100 -17.66 -20.49 -5.53
N SER A 101 -17.95 -21.09 -4.38
CA SER A 101 -17.96 -20.41 -3.08
C SER A 101 -16.57 -19.92 -2.71
N GLU A 102 -15.54 -20.76 -2.87
CA GLU A 102 -14.14 -20.38 -2.66
C GLU A 102 -13.69 -19.24 -3.58
N ARG A 103 -14.05 -19.32 -4.87
CA ARG A 103 -13.82 -18.24 -5.84
C ARG A 103 -14.43 -16.93 -5.36
N LYS A 104 -15.71 -16.95 -4.96
CA LYS A 104 -16.43 -15.76 -4.48
C LYS A 104 -15.72 -15.16 -3.27
N ASN A 105 -15.38 -15.98 -2.28
CA ASN A 105 -14.69 -15.53 -1.06
C ASN A 105 -13.32 -14.93 -1.37
N ALA A 106 -12.56 -15.55 -2.29
CA ALA A 106 -11.26 -15.04 -2.71
C ALA A 106 -11.38 -13.67 -3.40
N VAL A 107 -12.39 -13.47 -4.25
CA VAL A 107 -12.65 -12.18 -4.91
C VAL A 107 -13.04 -11.10 -3.90
N ILE A 108 -13.90 -11.43 -2.93
CA ILE A 108 -14.29 -10.50 -1.85
C ILE A 108 -13.07 -10.05 -1.05
N ALA A 109 -12.20 -11.00 -0.66
CA ALA A 109 -10.98 -10.69 0.09
C ALA A 109 -10.03 -9.78 -0.69
N VAL A 110 -9.86 -10.03 -2.00
CA VAL A 110 -9.09 -9.14 -2.89
C VAL A 110 -9.71 -7.75 -2.95
N GLY A 111 -11.03 -7.64 -3.06
CA GLY A 111 -11.74 -6.37 -3.13
C GLY A 111 -11.55 -5.52 -1.86
N GLN A 112 -11.68 -6.14 -0.68
CA GLN A 112 -11.48 -5.46 0.61
C GLN A 112 -10.06 -4.92 0.75
N VAL A 113 -9.05 -5.77 0.48
CA VAL A 113 -7.64 -5.35 0.58
C VAL A 113 -7.28 -4.33 -0.50
N SER A 114 -7.85 -4.45 -1.71
CA SER A 114 -7.64 -3.44 -2.76
C SER A 114 -8.22 -2.09 -2.37
N LYS A 115 -9.38 -2.05 -1.70
CA LYS A 115 -9.97 -0.80 -1.22
C LYS A 115 -9.05 -0.13 -0.21
N LYS A 116 -8.57 -0.90 0.79
CA LYS A 116 -7.66 -0.40 1.81
C LYS A 116 -6.32 0.06 1.23
N ALA A 117 -5.71 -0.72 0.34
CA ALA A 117 -4.45 -0.34 -0.30
C ALA A 117 -4.55 0.95 -1.13
N ARG A 118 -5.69 1.19 -1.80
CA ARG A 118 -5.96 2.45 -2.52
C ARG A 118 -6.10 3.63 -1.57
N GLU A 119 -6.75 3.43 -0.43
CA GLU A 119 -6.88 4.45 0.61
C GLU A 119 -5.52 4.81 1.21
N ASP A 120 -4.73 3.80 1.60
CA ASP A 120 -3.39 4.02 2.15
C ASP A 120 -2.48 4.74 1.14
N SER A 121 -2.63 4.42 -0.16
CA SER A 121 -1.90 5.11 -1.24
C SER A 121 -2.34 6.56 -1.44
N ARG A 122 -3.62 6.87 -1.24
CA ARG A 122 -4.11 8.26 -1.27
C ARG A 122 -3.58 9.06 -0.09
N ASN A 123 -3.71 8.51 1.12
CA ASN A 123 -3.22 9.17 2.33
C ASN A 123 -1.72 9.45 2.25
N ALA A 124 -0.92 8.47 1.79
CA ALA A 124 0.52 8.66 1.57
C ALA A 124 0.83 9.79 0.58
N ARG A 125 0.01 9.94 -0.48
CA ARG A 125 0.15 11.01 -1.46
C ARG A 125 -0.24 12.37 -0.88
N ASP A 126 -1.33 12.43 -0.13
CA ASP A 126 -1.81 13.66 0.49
C ASP A 126 -0.80 14.16 1.53
N ASN A 127 -0.31 13.27 2.40
CA ASN A 127 0.78 13.55 3.34
C ASN A 127 2.04 14.04 2.62
N HIS A 128 2.41 13.42 1.49
CA HIS A 128 3.54 13.88 0.70
C HIS A 128 3.35 15.30 0.13
N ASN A 129 2.13 15.65 -0.29
CA ASN A 129 1.82 17.00 -0.74
C ASN A 129 1.92 18.01 0.43
N GLU A 130 1.39 17.67 1.61
CA GLU A 130 1.52 18.51 2.80
C GLU A 130 2.99 18.75 3.18
N ILE A 131 3.82 17.69 3.17
CA ILE A 131 5.27 17.80 3.38
C ILE A 131 5.91 18.76 2.36
N LYS A 132 5.47 18.71 1.10
CA LYS A 132 5.98 19.57 0.04
C LYS A 132 5.59 21.03 0.26
N GLU A 133 4.36 21.30 0.64
CA GLU A 133 3.88 22.65 0.96
C GLU A 133 4.61 23.24 2.16
N LEU A 134 4.83 22.44 3.23
CA LEU A 134 5.60 22.86 4.40
C LEU A 134 7.03 23.26 4.02
N ARG A 135 7.68 22.51 3.12
CA ARG A 135 9.02 22.87 2.60
C ARG A 135 9.02 24.18 1.83
N LEU A 136 8.02 24.42 0.98
CA LEU A 136 7.89 25.68 0.25
C LEU A 136 7.74 26.87 1.21
N HIS A 137 6.91 26.73 2.24
CA HIS A 137 6.70 27.78 3.24
C HIS A 137 7.92 28.00 4.14
N SER A 138 8.72 26.95 4.40
CA SER A 138 9.99 27.06 5.12
C SER A 138 11.06 27.76 4.28
N ASP A 139 11.11 27.49 2.98
CA ASP A 139 12.06 28.15 2.06
C ASP A 139 11.71 29.64 1.87
N GLU A 140 10.43 30.02 1.92
CA GLU A 140 9.99 31.42 1.90
C GLU A 140 10.33 32.18 3.19
N ARG A 141 10.41 31.49 4.33
CA ARG A 141 10.81 32.08 5.63
C ARG A 141 12.31 32.21 5.81
N ARG A 142 13.13 31.58 4.96
CA ARG A 142 14.57 31.84 4.96
C ARG A 142 14.80 33.25 4.42
N PRO A 143 15.48 34.14 5.17
CA PRO A 143 15.86 35.44 4.63
C PRO A 143 16.67 35.19 3.35
N LYS A 144 16.26 35.80 2.24
CA LYS A 144 17.09 35.84 1.03
C LYS A 144 18.37 36.56 1.41
N SER A 145 19.45 35.81 1.60
CA SER A 145 20.77 36.38 1.77
C SER A 145 21.12 37.14 0.49
N CYS A 146 21.19 38.47 0.58
CA CYS A 146 21.81 39.35 -0.41
C CYS A 146 23.34 39.19 -0.35
#